data_AF-A0A7G5YWJ0-F1
#
_entry.id   AF-A0A7G5YWJ0-F1
#
_cell.length_a   1.000
_cell.length_b   1.000
_cell.length_c   1.000
_cell.angle_alpha   90.00
_cell.angle_beta   90.00
_cell.angle_gamma   90.00
#
_symmetry.space_group_name_H-M   'P 1'
#
loop_
_entity.id
_entity.type
_entity.pdbx_description
1 polymer ?
#
loop_
_entity_poly.entity_id
_entity_poly.type
_entity_poly.pdbx_seq_one_letter_code
_entity_poly.pdbx_strand_id
1 'polypeptide(L)'
;METRPSTFKPAYVRQAKELYAQGLTDRELAAAFGVSRSTIFRWRAAYPEFAEATKLGKDVADDRVERALYERAIGYEEEAVRVYHPADAEEPVIVRYQREVRPDVTAALQWMRARRPGIWARPMPPPEEDTNWAEEMRRAAERIGDQALPEFRAAYCAPARE
;
A
#
# COMPACT_ATOMS: atom_id res chain seq x y z
N MET A 1 35.88 -1.56 -9.82
CA MET A 1 34.83 -1.26 -8.83
C MET A 1 34.34 0.15 -9.10
N GLU A 2 33.24 0.30 -9.84
CA GLU A 2 32.64 1.62 -10.08
C GLU A 2 32.17 2.22 -8.76
N THR A 3 32.64 3.43 -8.47
CA THR A 3 32.36 4.13 -7.22
C THR A 3 30.90 4.52 -7.18
N ARG A 4 30.21 4.14 -6.10
CA ARG A 4 28.79 4.44 -5.88
C ARG A 4 28.60 5.97 -5.78
N PRO A 5 27.94 6.63 -6.73
CA PRO A 5 27.79 8.08 -6.69
C PRO A 5 26.79 8.46 -5.58
N SER A 6 27.28 8.89 -4.43
CA SER A 6 26.43 9.34 -3.30
C SER A 6 25.99 10.80 -3.42
N THR A 7 26.67 11.59 -4.28
CA THR A 7 26.42 13.02 -4.46
C THR A 7 25.26 13.27 -5.43
N PHE A 8 24.27 14.03 -4.97
CA PHE A 8 23.15 14.49 -5.79
C PHE A 8 23.61 15.45 -6.89
N LYS A 9 23.11 15.28 -8.11
CA LYS A 9 23.32 16.21 -9.23
C LYS A 9 21.95 16.74 -9.69
N PRO A 10 21.80 18.05 -9.94
CA PRO A 10 20.54 18.61 -10.43
C PRO A 10 20.03 17.96 -11.73
N ALA A 11 20.94 17.46 -12.58
CA ALA A 11 20.59 16.69 -13.78
C ALA A 11 19.74 15.43 -13.50
N TYR A 12 19.86 14.84 -12.30
CA TYR A 12 19.08 13.68 -11.89
C TYR A 12 17.59 14.00 -11.72
N VAL A 13 17.21 15.27 -11.51
CA VAL A 13 15.79 15.66 -11.44
C VAL A 13 15.11 15.42 -12.79
N ARG A 14 15.76 15.81 -13.89
CA ARG A 14 15.21 15.60 -15.24
C ARG A 14 15.10 14.11 -15.57
N GLN A 15 16.16 13.35 -15.30
CA GLN A 15 16.18 11.90 -15.52
C GLN A 15 15.14 11.18 -14.64
N ALA A 16 14.98 11.58 -13.38
CA ALA A 16 13.96 11.02 -12.51
C ALA A 16 12.54 11.31 -13.01
N LYS A 17 12.27 12.51 -13.54
CA LYS A 17 10.97 12.83 -14.16
C LYS A 17 10.67 11.91 -15.34
N GLU A 18 11.64 11.72 -16.24
CA GLU A 18 11.50 10.82 -17.39
C GLU A 18 11.28 9.35 -16.95
N LEU A 19 12.02 8.88 -15.95
CA LEU A 19 11.92 7.51 -15.45
C LEU A 19 10.61 7.27 -14.67
N TYR A 20 10.14 8.24 -13.88
CA TYR A 20 8.83 8.17 -13.23
C TYR A 20 7.68 8.25 -14.25
N ALA A 21 7.82 9.04 -15.32
CA ALA A 21 6.85 9.05 -16.41
C ALA A 21 6.76 7.70 -17.16
N GLN A 22 7.80 6.87 -17.09
CA GLN A 22 7.78 5.49 -17.58
C GLN A 22 7.21 4.48 -16.55
N GLY A 23 6.82 4.96 -15.36
CA GLY A 23 6.25 4.17 -14.28
C GLY A 23 7.27 3.36 -13.49
N LEU A 24 8.55 3.73 -13.50
CA LEU A 24 9.56 3.03 -12.70
C LEU A 24 9.30 3.25 -11.20
N THR A 25 9.45 2.17 -10.44
CA THR A 25 9.39 2.21 -8.97
C THR A 25 10.66 2.82 -8.37
N ASP A 26 10.61 3.34 -7.14
CA ASP A 26 11.78 3.86 -6.42
C ASP A 26 12.94 2.85 -6.35
N ARG A 27 12.64 1.55 -6.36
CA ARG A 27 13.63 0.47 -6.39
C ARG A 27 14.33 0.38 -7.74
N GLU A 28 13.58 0.41 -8.83
CA GLU A 28 14.11 0.39 -10.20
C GLU A 28 14.86 1.67 -10.51
N LEU A 29 14.36 2.80 -10.02
CA LEU A 29 15.03 4.09 -10.11
C LEU A 29 16.39 4.07 -9.39
N ALA A 30 16.43 3.53 -8.17
CA ALA A 30 17.67 3.37 -7.41
C ALA A 30 18.67 2.47 -8.16
N ALA A 31 18.19 1.40 -8.81
CA ALA A 31 19.02 0.53 -9.63
C ALA A 31 19.55 1.25 -10.88
N ALA A 32 18.71 2.04 -11.57
CA ALA A 32 19.09 2.81 -12.75
C ALA A 32 20.17 3.87 -12.43
N PHE A 33 20.12 4.48 -11.25
CA PHE A 33 21.13 5.43 -10.79
C PHE A 33 22.34 4.79 -10.07
N GLY A 34 22.32 3.47 -9.84
CA GLY A 34 23.36 2.77 -9.07
C GLY A 34 23.44 3.18 -7.59
N VAL A 35 22.36 3.71 -7.02
CA VAL A 35 22.30 4.19 -5.62
C VAL A 35 21.45 3.27 -4.74
N SER A 36 21.46 3.48 -3.42
CA SER A 36 20.52 2.75 -2.54
C SER A 36 19.16 3.42 -2.58
N ARG A 37 18.11 2.65 -2.30
CA ARG A 37 16.77 3.20 -2.03
C ARG A 37 16.80 4.28 -0.95
N SER A 38 17.61 4.10 0.09
CA SER A 38 17.81 5.09 1.15
C SER A 38 18.38 6.42 0.65
N THR A 39 19.25 6.40 -0.36
CA THR A 39 19.76 7.62 -1.01
C THR A 39 18.66 8.34 -1.78
N ILE A 40 17.80 7.63 -2.51
CA ILE A 40 16.63 8.22 -3.19
C ILE A 40 15.69 8.89 -2.19
N PHE A 41 15.38 8.23 -1.06
CA PHE A 41 14.56 8.83 -0.01
C PHE A 41 15.21 10.08 0.60
N ARG A 42 16.53 10.07 0.79
CA ARG A 42 17.27 11.24 1.26
C ARG A 42 17.21 12.40 0.26
N TRP A 43 17.37 12.13 -1.03
CA TRP A 43 17.25 13.16 -2.08
C TRP A 43 15.83 13.74 -2.13
N ARG A 44 14.81 12.90 -1.98
CA ARG A 44 13.42 13.34 -1.90
C ARG A 44 13.14 14.26 -0.69
N ALA A 45 13.74 13.98 0.46
CA ALA A 45 13.60 14.81 1.66
C ALA A 45 14.39 16.14 1.54
N ALA A 46 15.56 16.11 0.89
CA ALA A 46 16.44 17.27 0.78
C ALA A 46 16.09 18.21 -0.39
N TYR A 47 15.50 17.69 -1.47
CA TYR A 47 15.27 18.45 -2.71
C TYR A 47 13.79 18.38 -3.15
N PRO A 48 13.00 19.45 -2.94
CA PRO A 48 11.58 19.49 -3.30
C PRO A 48 11.31 19.21 -4.79
N GLU A 49 12.19 19.66 -5.70
CA GLU A 49 12.05 19.42 -7.14
C GLU A 49 12.09 17.93 -7.50
N PHE A 50 12.88 17.15 -6.76
CA PHE A 50 12.95 15.70 -6.91
C PHE A 50 11.70 15.02 -6.33
N ALA A 51 11.12 15.57 -5.26
CA ALA A 51 9.85 15.10 -4.71
C ALA A 51 8.68 15.33 -5.68
N GLU A 52 8.66 16.45 -6.40
CA GLU A 52 7.66 16.70 -7.45
C GLU A 52 7.75 15.67 -8.59
N ALA A 53 8.96 15.27 -8.99
CA ALA A 53 9.15 14.25 -10.02
C ALA A 53 8.47 12.90 -9.66
N THR A 54 8.39 12.56 -8.37
CA THR A 54 7.77 11.32 -7.89
C THR A 54 6.24 11.35 -8.04
N LYS A 55 5.62 12.54 -8.07
CA LYS A 55 4.16 12.67 -8.25
C LYS A 55 3.72 12.35 -9.66
N LEU A 56 4.57 12.61 -10.66
CA LEU A 56 4.27 12.42 -12.08
C LEU A 56 4.08 10.94 -12.48
N GLY A 57 4.65 10.01 -11.72
CA GLY A 57 4.58 8.58 -12.02
C GLY A 57 3.41 7.84 -11.37
N LYS A 58 2.55 8.53 -10.61
CA LYS A 58 1.44 7.88 -9.89
C LYS A 58 0.43 7.26 -10.83
N ASP A 59 0.00 7.99 -11.85
CA ASP A 59 -1.00 7.49 -12.81
C ASP A 59 -0.47 6.25 -13.55
N VAL A 60 0.81 6.26 -13.96
CA VAL A 60 1.44 5.10 -14.62
C VAL A 60 1.63 3.92 -13.66
N ALA A 61 1.86 4.18 -12.37
CA ALA A 61 1.88 3.15 -11.36
C ALA A 61 0.49 2.54 -11.14
N ASP A 62 -0.55 3.37 -11.13
CA ASP A 62 -1.94 2.94 -11.03
C ASP A 62 -2.32 2.08 -12.26
N ASP A 63 -1.97 2.50 -13.49
CA ASP A 63 -2.16 1.71 -14.72
C ASP A 63 -1.48 0.33 -14.65
N ARG A 64 -0.26 0.26 -14.09
CA ARG A 64 0.45 -1.01 -13.89
C ARG A 64 -0.27 -1.91 -12.89
N VAL A 65 -0.77 -1.34 -11.80
CA VAL A 65 -1.57 -2.09 -10.82
C VAL A 65 -2.87 -2.59 -11.46
N GLU A 66 -3.55 -1.76 -12.26
CA GLU A 66 -4.75 -2.16 -12.99
C GLU A 66 -4.48 -3.33 -13.94
N ARG A 67 -3.38 -3.29 -14.69
CA ARG A 67 -3.00 -4.39 -15.59
C ARG A 67 -2.68 -5.68 -14.84
N ALA A 68 -1.88 -5.59 -13.77
CA ALA A 68 -1.57 -6.75 -12.94
C ALA A 68 -2.83 -7.32 -12.25
N LEU A 69 -3.74 -6.46 -11.80
CA LEU A 69 -5.01 -6.86 -11.21
C LEU A 69 -5.91 -7.54 -12.24
N TYR A 70 -5.93 -7.06 -13.48
CA TYR A 70 -6.63 -7.70 -14.58
C TYR A 70 -6.06 -9.09 -14.89
N GLU A 71 -4.73 -9.22 -15.04
CA GLU A 71 -4.05 -10.51 -15.25
C GLU A 71 -4.41 -11.50 -14.12
N ARG A 72 -4.36 -11.05 -12.87
CA ARG A 72 -4.78 -11.84 -11.70
C ARG A 72 -6.27 -12.21 -11.72
N ALA A 73 -7.14 -11.34 -12.25
CA ALA A 73 -8.58 -11.56 -12.33
C ALA A 73 -8.96 -12.61 -13.38
N ILE A 74 -8.24 -12.69 -14.51
CA ILE A 74 -8.48 -13.70 -15.56
C ILE A 74 -7.70 -14.99 -15.34
N GLY A 75 -6.64 -14.97 -14.52
CA GLY A 75 -5.67 -16.05 -14.40
C GLY A 75 -4.62 -15.98 -15.52
N TYR A 76 -3.39 -16.33 -15.19
CA TYR A 76 -2.28 -16.31 -16.14
C TYR A 76 -1.30 -17.45 -15.86
N GLU A 77 -0.54 -17.83 -16.88
CA GLU A 77 0.54 -18.80 -16.74
C GLU A 77 1.86 -18.04 -16.50
N GLU A 78 2.62 -18.45 -15.49
CA GLU A 78 3.92 -17.88 -15.18
C GLU A 78 5.02 -18.95 -15.21
N GLU A 79 6.19 -18.59 -15.75
CA GLU A 79 7.37 -19.42 -15.62
C GLU A 79 7.90 -19.35 -14.19
N ALA A 80 7.72 -20.45 -13.45
CA ALA A 80 8.21 -20.57 -12.10
C ALA A 80 9.48 -21.42 -12.06
N VAL A 81 10.36 -21.07 -11.13
CA VAL A 81 11.60 -21.81 -10.87
C VAL A 81 11.43 -22.55 -9.56
N ARG A 82 11.61 -23.88 -9.57
CA ARG A 82 11.72 -24.69 -8.37
C ARG A 82 13.19 -25.08 -8.19
N VAL A 83 13.76 -24.69 -7.06
CA VAL A 83 15.13 -25.07 -6.68
C VAL A 83 15.03 -26.29 -5.77
N TYR A 84 15.62 -27.40 -6.18
CA TYR A 84 15.77 -28.61 -5.39
C TYR A 84 17.21 -28.72 -4.90
N HIS A 85 17.40 -29.05 -3.62
CA HIS A 85 18.72 -29.36 -3.07
C HIS A 85 18.68 -30.77 -2.44
N PRO A 86 18.98 -31.81 -3.23
CA PRO A 86 19.17 -33.15 -2.68
C PRO A 86 20.30 -33.16 -1.65
N ALA A 87 20.24 -34.05 -0.65
CA ALA A 87 21.26 -34.14 0.40
C ALA A 87 22.64 -34.58 -0.13
N ASP A 88 22.67 -35.27 -1.27
CA ASP A 88 23.87 -35.83 -1.88
C ASP A 88 24.43 -35.01 -3.06
N ALA A 89 23.87 -33.82 -3.33
CA ALA A 89 24.29 -32.96 -4.45
C ALA A 89 25.03 -31.72 -3.96
N GLU A 90 26.17 -31.42 -4.59
CA GLU A 90 27.03 -30.27 -4.28
C GLU A 90 26.47 -28.96 -4.87
N GLU A 91 25.64 -29.05 -5.94
CA GLU A 91 24.97 -27.92 -6.57
C GLU A 91 23.44 -28.07 -6.60
N PRO A 92 22.69 -26.96 -6.43
CA PRO A 92 21.23 -26.96 -6.46
C PRO A 92 20.69 -27.21 -7.88
N VAL A 93 19.73 -28.14 -8.00
CA VAL A 93 19.03 -28.42 -9.26
C VAL A 93 17.90 -27.42 -9.46
N ILE A 94 18.02 -26.62 -10.52
CA ILE A 94 17.07 -25.56 -10.87
C ILE A 94 16.13 -26.09 -11.97
N VAL A 95 14.87 -26.38 -11.65
CA VAL A 95 13.85 -26.81 -12.61
C VAL A 95 12.93 -25.65 -12.94
N ARG A 96 12.86 -25.29 -14.22
CA ARG A 96 11.88 -24.33 -14.75
C ARG A 96 10.60 -25.08 -15.13
N TYR A 97 9.45 -24.59 -14.68
CA TYR A 97 8.15 -25.17 -15.01
C TYR A 97 7.11 -24.08 -15.20
N GLN A 98 6.10 -24.35 -16.02
CA GLN A 98 4.96 -23.45 -16.19
C GLN A 98 4.02 -23.65 -15.00
N ARG A 99 3.75 -22.58 -14.27
CA ARG A 99 2.82 -22.54 -13.16
C ARG A 99 1.57 -21.78 -13.59
N GLU A 100 0.43 -22.45 -13.53
CA GLU A 100 -0.86 -21.79 -13.70
C GLU A 100 -1.21 -21.02 -12.42
N VAL A 101 -1.42 -19.71 -12.54
CA VAL A 101 -1.98 -18.86 -11.48
C VAL A 101 -3.48 -18.80 -11.69
N ARG A 102 -4.22 -19.43 -10.77
CA ARG A 102 -5.68 -19.45 -10.84
C ARG A 102 -6.27 -18.03 -10.78
N PRO A 103 -7.39 -17.79 -11.48
CA PRO A 103 -8.12 -16.54 -11.41
C PRO A 103 -8.52 -16.20 -9.96
N ASP A 104 -8.31 -14.95 -9.57
CA ASP A 104 -8.73 -14.44 -8.26
C ASP A 104 -10.12 -13.82 -8.35
N VAL A 105 -11.09 -14.47 -7.71
CA VAL A 105 -12.50 -14.06 -7.72
C VAL A 105 -12.70 -12.67 -7.10
N THR A 106 -11.88 -12.31 -6.11
CA THR A 106 -11.97 -10.99 -5.46
C THR A 106 -11.46 -9.91 -6.39
N ALA A 107 -10.33 -10.15 -7.07
CA ALA A 107 -9.82 -9.23 -8.09
C ALA A 107 -10.84 -9.04 -9.23
N ALA A 108 -11.43 -10.12 -9.73
CA ALA A 108 -12.46 -10.07 -10.74
C ALA A 108 -13.70 -9.28 -10.28
N LEU A 109 -14.17 -9.49 -9.05
CA LEU A 109 -15.31 -8.74 -8.50
C LEU A 109 -15.03 -7.25 -8.37
N GLN A 110 -13.83 -6.88 -7.89
CA GLN A 110 -13.44 -5.47 -7.76
C GLN A 110 -13.31 -4.80 -9.13
N TRP A 111 -12.78 -5.51 -10.12
CA TRP A 111 -12.72 -5.04 -11.50
C TRP A 111 -14.12 -4.77 -12.08
N MET A 112 -15.05 -5.71 -11.88
CA MET A 112 -16.42 -5.56 -12.35
C MET A 112 -17.16 -4.42 -11.64
N ARG A 113 -16.88 -4.18 -10.36
CA ARG A 113 -17.40 -3.02 -9.61
C ARG A 113 -16.93 -1.69 -10.16
N ALA A 114 -15.65 -1.58 -10.53
CA ALA A 114 -15.11 -0.35 -11.12
C ALA A 114 -15.74 -0.05 -12.49
N ARG A 115 -15.93 -1.07 -13.34
CA ARG A 115 -16.43 -0.87 -14.73
C ARG A 115 -17.94 -0.86 -14.88
N ARG A 116 -18.67 -1.61 -14.05
CA ARG A 116 -20.13 -1.77 -14.12
C ARG A 116 -20.76 -1.63 -12.74
N PRO A 117 -20.64 -0.45 -12.10
CA PRO A 117 -21.17 -0.23 -10.76
C PRO A 117 -22.69 -0.44 -10.70
N GLY A 118 -23.44 -0.12 -11.75
CA GLY A 118 -24.90 -0.32 -11.74
C GLY A 118 -25.38 -1.77 -11.55
N ILE A 119 -24.52 -2.76 -11.82
CA ILE A 119 -24.84 -4.19 -11.66
C ILE A 119 -24.09 -4.81 -10.48
N TRP A 120 -22.83 -4.39 -10.27
CA TRP A 120 -21.91 -5.06 -9.35
C TRP A 120 -21.58 -4.26 -8.08
N ALA A 121 -21.95 -2.97 -8.02
CA ALA A 121 -21.71 -2.17 -6.81
C ALA A 121 -22.46 -2.78 -5.63
N ARG A 122 -21.80 -2.73 -4.47
CA ARG A 122 -22.50 -3.06 -3.23
C ARG A 122 -23.45 -1.89 -2.93
N PRO A 123 -24.76 -2.13 -2.77
CA PRO A 123 -25.64 -1.08 -2.30
C PRO A 123 -25.12 -0.60 -0.95
N MET A 124 -24.96 0.72 -0.81
CA MET A 124 -24.72 1.31 0.50
C MET A 124 -25.91 0.90 1.37
N PRO A 125 -25.71 0.38 2.60
CA PRO A 125 -26.83 0.28 3.51
C PRO A 125 -27.51 1.64 3.59
N PRO A 126 -28.85 1.69 3.75
CA PRO A 126 -29.50 2.97 4.00
C PRO A 126 -28.73 3.69 5.12
N PRO A 127 -28.59 5.02 5.05
CA PRO A 127 -28.05 5.76 6.18
C PRO A 127 -28.77 5.23 7.41
N GLU A 128 -28.03 4.79 8.43
CA GLU A 128 -28.66 4.54 9.72
C GLU A 128 -29.41 5.82 10.02
N GLU A 129 -30.74 5.76 10.03
CA GLU A 129 -31.53 6.85 10.61
C GLU A 129 -30.90 7.04 11.97
N ASP A 130 -30.37 8.22 12.23
CA ASP A 130 -29.72 8.56 13.49
C ASP A 130 -30.71 8.25 14.62
N THR A 131 -30.72 7.01 15.11
CA THR A 131 -31.14 6.68 16.46
C THR A 131 -30.27 7.61 17.25
N ASN A 132 -30.89 8.68 17.77
CA ASN A 132 -30.20 9.83 18.27
C ASN A 132 -29.36 9.39 19.46
N TRP A 133 -28.15 8.89 19.19
CA TRP A 133 -27.28 8.28 20.18
C TRP A 133 -26.99 9.31 21.26
N ALA A 134 -26.96 10.59 20.91
CA ALA A 134 -26.84 11.69 21.86
C ALA A 134 -28.10 11.90 22.74
N GLU A 135 -29.32 11.64 22.25
CA GLU A 135 -30.54 11.59 23.09
C GLU A 135 -30.65 10.28 23.87
N GLU A 136 -30.32 9.13 23.27
CA GLU A 136 -30.35 7.85 23.96
C GLU A 136 -29.31 7.80 25.08
N MET A 137 -28.11 8.34 24.85
CA MET A 137 -27.07 8.51 25.86
C MET A 137 -27.45 9.57 26.89
N ARG A 138 -28.15 10.65 26.51
CA ARG A 138 -28.71 11.60 27.49
C ARG A 138 -29.78 10.95 28.37
N ARG A 139 -30.73 10.22 27.78
CA ARG A 139 -31.76 9.45 28.51
C ARG A 139 -31.16 8.32 29.33
N ALA A 140 -30.07 7.70 28.87
CA ALA A 140 -29.32 6.71 29.65
C ALA A 140 -28.58 7.38 30.82
N ALA A 141 -27.96 8.54 30.61
CA ALA A 141 -27.31 9.33 31.66
C ALA A 141 -28.32 9.85 32.70
N GLU A 142 -29.52 10.25 32.27
CA GLU A 142 -30.63 10.61 33.15
C GLU A 142 -31.16 9.39 33.94
N ARG A 143 -31.24 8.21 33.32
CA ARG A 143 -31.55 6.94 34.02
C ARG A 143 -30.48 6.53 35.03
N ILE A 144 -29.22 6.88 34.77
CA ILE A 144 -28.07 6.65 35.66
C ILE A 144 -27.96 7.76 36.73
N GLY A 145 -28.86 8.75 36.71
CA GLY A 145 -28.90 9.90 37.62
C GLY A 145 -28.34 9.62 39.02
N ASP A 146 -27.25 10.32 39.32
CA ASP A 146 -26.55 10.45 40.61
C ASP A 146 -26.04 9.17 41.32
N GLN A 147 -26.33 7.96 40.83
CA GLN A 147 -25.92 6.74 41.54
C GLN A 147 -24.45 6.31 41.33
N ALA A 148 -23.74 6.84 40.32
CA ALA A 148 -22.43 6.27 39.93
C ALA A 148 -21.29 7.29 39.72
N LEU A 149 -21.37 8.50 40.29
CA LEU A 149 -20.33 9.53 40.14
C LEU A 149 -19.49 9.90 41.38
N PRO A 150 -19.62 9.28 42.57
CA PRO A 150 -18.60 9.42 43.61
C PRO A 150 -17.38 8.52 43.37
N GLU A 151 -17.59 7.26 43.02
CA GLU A 151 -16.53 6.23 42.99
C GLU A 151 -15.60 6.39 41.78
N PHE A 152 -16.13 6.81 40.63
CA PHE A 152 -15.37 6.96 39.39
C PHE A 152 -14.41 8.17 39.43
N ARG A 153 -14.79 9.26 40.11
CA ARG A 153 -13.93 10.44 40.30
C ARG A 153 -12.77 10.18 41.26
N ALA A 154 -12.99 9.35 42.28
CA ALA A 154 -11.94 8.94 43.22
C ALA A 154 -10.89 8.01 42.56
N ALA A 155 -11.30 7.17 41.60
CA ALA A 155 -10.40 6.24 40.92
C ALA A 155 -9.47 6.90 39.87
N TYR A 156 -9.87 8.04 39.28
CA TYR A 156 -9.12 8.68 38.18
C TYR A 156 -8.36 9.96 38.57
N CYS A 157 -8.56 10.49 39.77
CA CYS A 157 -7.69 11.55 40.32
C CYS A 157 -6.46 10.91 40.99
N ALA A 158 -5.46 10.54 40.19
CA ALA A 158 -4.14 10.28 40.73
C ALA A 158 -3.60 11.56 41.42
N PRO A 159 -3.06 11.49 42.65
CA PRO A 159 -2.42 12.65 43.24
C PRO A 159 -1.24 13.05 42.34
N ALA A 160 -1.19 14.34 41.98
CA ALA A 160 -0.04 14.90 41.29
C ALA A 160 1.21 14.57 42.12
N ARG A 161 2.16 13.83 41.52
CA ARG A 161 3.43 13.50 42.18
C ARG A 161 4.20 14.81 42.39
N GLU A 162 4.55 15.10 43.64
CA GLU A 162 5.53 16.12 44.04
C GLU A 162 6.95 15.76 43.59
#